data_AF-A0A661MSH6-F1
#
_entry.id   AF-A0A661MSH6-F1
#
_cell.length_a   1.000
_cell.length_b   1.000
_cell.length_c   1.000
_cell.angle_alpha   90.00
_cell.angle_beta   90.00
_cell.angle_gamma   90.00
#
_symmetry.space_group_name_H-M   'P 1'
#
loop_
_entity.id
_entity.type
_entity.pdbx_description
1 polymer ?
#
loop_
_entity_poly.entity_id
_entity_poly.type
_entity_poly.pdbx_seq_one_letter_code
_entity_poly.pdbx_strand_id
1 'polypeptide(L)'
;MKRIFPITIVFATLALSSCAPLWQRPPQGPTPEKILTSPVDQSLIEDRISRIKKALERHDLTASERTVLYSLLEAYQGMESLPPYSREREYYRTSIRRLFFALSSMEDLYLNIRPQGGAKERSAIRLFTEKTNEILDAYLAGNYKAVIDKCVDLKESLGPDALTPEVGLVFALSLAQQGMIKDAVTIGERIANRLQTRPDLVVLRAHLAMWHLKMGDKQGAIRNYEKLADLLDERHRIEQTIAKSIGPLAIERKETVGKPGAPGFEPERETGEARSVSIVPLDAFLGKVRELVEQKKFELARDLIKRRRHQTTSAGELERLTEAMKEVDTREDQFLQERISVLSEQSQGLRQAEALIEEEKYDEALAKLNSIGSDLTNNVEVGRLKKAAIEGIINRERNRAAKLFLAAKQSNDPVKKERYLKSCLEILKSIVEKYPSSPLIPKVKDHITKVTEELEKLG
;
A
#
# COMPACT_ATOMS: atom_id res chain seq x y z
N MET A 1 -2.78 41.51 -102.74
CA MET A 1 -2.37 40.09 -102.84
C MET A 1 -1.33 39.79 -101.77
N LYS A 2 -1.46 38.62 -101.16
CA LYS A 2 -0.74 38.11 -99.98
C LYS A 2 0.73 37.78 -100.27
N ARG A 3 1.64 38.07 -99.34
CA ARG A 3 2.87 37.32 -98.95
C ARG A 3 3.24 37.78 -97.53
N ILE A 4 2.87 37.09 -96.45
CA ILE A 4 3.52 35.96 -95.75
C ILE A 4 4.99 36.23 -95.36
N PHE A 5 5.19 36.21 -94.02
CA PHE A 5 6.34 36.45 -93.12
C PHE A 5 7.61 35.59 -93.38
N PRO A 6 8.80 35.98 -92.85
CA PRO A 6 9.21 35.50 -91.50
C PRO A 6 10.09 36.45 -90.63
N ILE A 7 9.77 36.45 -89.32
CA ILE A 7 10.59 36.40 -88.10
C ILE A 7 12.08 36.79 -88.19
N THR A 8 12.53 37.77 -87.38
CA THR A 8 13.79 37.72 -86.57
C THR A 8 13.96 38.95 -85.65
N ILE A 9 14.66 38.74 -84.52
CA ILE A 9 15.19 39.70 -83.50
C ILE A 9 14.14 40.13 -82.45
N VAL A 10 14.01 39.60 -81.21
CA VAL A 10 14.96 39.27 -80.11
C VAL A 10 15.88 40.42 -79.72
N PHE A 11 15.46 41.30 -78.80
CA PHE A 11 16.30 42.04 -77.82
C PHE A 11 15.34 42.66 -76.78
N ALA A 12 15.22 42.06 -75.60
CA ALA A 12 15.95 42.43 -74.38
C ALA A 12 15.17 43.42 -73.48
N THR A 13 14.25 42.87 -72.68
CA THR A 13 13.79 43.49 -71.43
C THR A 13 14.14 42.55 -70.28
N LEU A 14 15.36 42.69 -69.77
CA LEU A 14 15.78 42.14 -68.49
C LEU A 14 16.69 43.15 -67.80
N ALA A 15 16.56 43.17 -66.47
CA ALA A 15 17.42 43.81 -65.49
C ALA A 15 17.14 45.30 -65.22
N LEU A 16 16.18 45.56 -64.32
CA LEU A 16 16.44 46.25 -63.05
C LEU A 16 15.36 45.83 -62.03
N SER A 17 15.41 44.56 -61.62
CA SER A 17 14.72 44.08 -60.42
C SER A 17 15.72 44.02 -59.28
N SER A 18 15.43 44.79 -58.23
CA SER A 18 16.13 44.91 -56.95
C SER A 18 16.76 43.60 -56.46
N CYS A 19 18.07 43.61 -56.28
CA CYS A 19 18.76 42.72 -55.36
C CYS A 19 18.51 43.20 -53.93
N ALA A 20 17.35 42.87 -53.37
CA ALA A 20 17.23 42.72 -51.93
C ALA A 20 17.66 41.27 -51.61
N PRO A 21 18.64 41.03 -50.73
CA PRO A 21 18.98 39.67 -50.34
C PRO A 21 17.77 39.08 -49.60
N LEU A 22 17.17 38.06 -50.21
CA LEU A 22 16.23 37.18 -49.53
C LEU A 22 16.96 36.59 -48.33
N TRP A 23 16.60 37.08 -47.14
CA TRP A 23 17.03 36.51 -45.88
C TRP A 23 16.37 35.12 -45.76
N GLN A 24 17.02 34.12 -46.34
CA GLN A 24 16.68 32.73 -46.09
C GLN A 24 16.90 32.51 -44.59
N ARG A 25 15.83 32.16 -43.87
CA ARG A 25 16.02 31.53 -42.56
C ARG A 25 17.02 30.40 -42.78
N PRO A 26 18.13 30.34 -42.01
CA PRO A 26 19.00 29.17 -42.09
C PRO A 26 18.09 27.95 -41.93
N PRO A 27 18.28 26.87 -42.73
CA PRO A 27 17.51 25.66 -42.55
C PRO A 27 17.60 25.34 -41.06
N GLN A 28 16.45 25.27 -40.38
CA GLN A 28 16.42 24.74 -39.04
C GLN A 28 17.03 23.35 -39.19
N GLY A 29 18.27 23.18 -38.71
CA GLY A 29 18.87 21.86 -38.62
C GLY A 29 17.86 20.95 -37.93
N PRO A 30 17.79 19.66 -38.26
CA PRO A 30 16.76 18.76 -37.76
C PRO A 30 16.64 18.97 -36.25
N THR A 31 15.53 19.55 -35.81
CA THR A 31 15.22 19.66 -34.38
C THR A 31 15.29 18.23 -33.86
N PRO A 32 16.14 17.94 -32.86
CA PRO A 32 16.27 16.58 -32.35
C PRO A 32 14.87 16.09 -31.99
N GLU A 33 14.43 15.06 -32.71
CA GLU A 33 13.08 14.55 -32.60
C GLU A 33 12.90 14.08 -31.15
N LYS A 34 11.95 14.68 -30.43
CA LYS A 34 11.73 14.33 -29.02
C LYS A 34 11.45 12.83 -28.95
N ILE A 35 12.22 12.13 -28.13
CA ILE A 35 12.02 10.70 -27.87
C ILE A 35 10.77 10.57 -27.01
N LEU A 36 9.94 9.58 -27.32
CA LEU A 36 8.72 9.31 -26.56
C LEU A 36 9.07 8.92 -25.11
N THR A 37 8.33 9.45 -24.14
CA THR A 37 8.39 8.97 -22.75
C THR A 37 7.52 7.73 -22.61
N SER A 38 8.08 6.64 -22.08
CA SER A 38 7.32 5.42 -21.82
C SER A 38 6.16 5.69 -20.84
N PRO A 39 4.93 5.21 -21.11
CA PRO A 39 3.79 5.30 -20.20
C PRO A 39 3.88 4.29 -19.05
N VAL A 40 4.80 3.32 -19.15
CA VAL A 40 5.09 2.32 -18.13
C VAL A 40 6.52 2.55 -17.65
N ASP A 41 6.76 2.46 -16.34
CA ASP A 41 8.12 2.58 -15.79
C ASP A 41 9.05 1.55 -16.46
N GLN A 42 10.16 2.04 -17.00
CA GLN A 42 11.10 1.21 -17.75
C GLN A 42 11.77 0.16 -16.85
N SER A 43 11.95 0.48 -15.57
CA SER A 43 12.44 -0.48 -14.57
C SER A 43 11.50 -1.68 -14.40
N LEU A 44 10.19 -1.46 -14.47
CA LEU A 44 9.20 -2.53 -14.38
C LEU A 44 9.26 -3.46 -15.60
N ILE A 45 9.53 -2.92 -16.79
CA ILE A 45 9.69 -3.70 -18.02
C ILE A 45 10.93 -4.60 -17.92
N GLU A 46 12.07 -4.04 -17.48
CA GLU A 46 13.32 -4.77 -17.27
C GLU A 46 13.18 -5.89 -16.23
N ASP A 47 12.53 -5.59 -15.10
CA ASP A 47 12.26 -6.58 -14.05
C ASP A 47 11.41 -7.75 -14.56
N ARG A 48 10.39 -7.46 -15.37
CA ARG A 48 9.54 -8.50 -15.98
C ARG A 48 10.33 -9.36 -16.96
N ILE A 49 11.17 -8.75 -17.79
CA ILE A 49 12.08 -9.47 -18.72
C ILE A 49 13.01 -10.41 -17.94
N SER A 50 13.63 -9.91 -16.87
CA SER A 50 14.53 -10.71 -16.02
C SER A 50 13.83 -11.90 -15.38
N ARG A 51 12.64 -11.69 -14.79
CA ARG A 51 11.84 -12.77 -14.20
C ARG A 51 11.45 -13.84 -15.24
N ILE A 52 11.06 -13.43 -16.45
CA ILE A 52 10.69 -14.36 -17.51
C ILE A 52 11.90 -15.16 -18.00
N LYS A 53 13.06 -14.52 -18.18
CA LYS A 53 14.32 -15.22 -18.53
C LYS A 53 14.68 -16.26 -17.48
N LYS A 54 14.62 -15.90 -16.19
CA LYS A 54 14.87 -16.83 -15.08
C LYS A 54 13.84 -17.98 -15.03
N ALA A 55 12.58 -17.71 -15.35
CA ALA A 55 11.56 -18.76 -15.44
C ALA A 55 11.88 -19.76 -16.57
N LEU A 56 12.34 -19.27 -17.73
CA LEU A 56 12.73 -20.07 -18.89
C LEU A 56 13.94 -21.00 -18.63
N GLU A 57 14.77 -20.72 -17.62
CA GLU A 57 15.89 -21.58 -17.20
C GLU A 57 15.40 -22.87 -16.51
N ARG A 58 14.14 -22.95 -16.11
CA ARG A 58 13.60 -24.15 -15.46
C ARG A 58 13.42 -25.31 -16.45
N HIS A 59 13.79 -26.50 -16.00
CA HIS A 59 13.68 -27.74 -16.80
C HIS A 59 12.29 -28.41 -16.73
N ASP A 60 11.40 -27.94 -15.85
CA ASP A 60 10.08 -28.51 -15.62
C ASP A 60 8.96 -27.89 -16.47
N LEU A 61 9.30 -26.97 -17.38
CA LEU A 61 8.34 -26.31 -18.26
C LEU A 61 7.99 -27.19 -19.47
N THR A 62 6.69 -27.32 -19.75
CA THR A 62 6.17 -27.90 -20.98
C THR A 62 6.48 -27.04 -22.20
N ALA A 63 6.39 -27.62 -23.40
CA ALA A 63 6.61 -26.89 -24.65
C ALA A 63 5.65 -25.70 -24.84
N SER A 64 4.38 -25.87 -24.43
CA SER A 64 3.38 -24.81 -24.47
C SER A 64 3.70 -23.68 -23.49
N GLU A 65 4.12 -23.99 -22.27
CA GLU A 65 4.51 -22.98 -21.26
C GLU A 65 5.73 -22.18 -21.70
N ARG A 66 6.74 -22.85 -22.27
CA ARG A 66 7.90 -22.17 -22.86
C ARG A 66 7.50 -21.22 -23.97
N THR A 67 6.57 -21.63 -24.84
CA THR A 67 6.09 -20.79 -25.96
C THR A 67 5.40 -19.53 -25.46
N VAL A 68 4.58 -19.62 -24.41
CA VAL A 68 3.93 -18.46 -23.78
C VAL A 68 4.96 -17.54 -23.12
N LEU A 69 5.93 -18.10 -22.39
CA LEU A 69 6.99 -17.31 -21.77
C LEU A 69 7.88 -16.59 -22.80
N TYR A 70 8.20 -17.23 -23.93
CA TYR A 70 8.90 -16.56 -25.03
C TYR A 70 8.07 -15.44 -25.66
N SER A 71 6.75 -15.66 -25.84
CA SER A 71 5.85 -14.65 -26.38
C SER A 71 5.72 -13.42 -25.45
N LEU A 72 5.67 -13.65 -24.14
CA LEU A 72 5.71 -12.59 -23.13
C LEU A 72 7.06 -11.86 -23.14
N LEU A 73 8.17 -12.61 -23.22
CA LEU A 73 9.51 -12.03 -23.27
C LEU A 73 9.66 -11.09 -24.48
N GLU A 74 9.23 -11.53 -25.66
CA GLU A 74 9.26 -10.72 -26.89
C GLU A 74 8.37 -9.47 -26.77
N ALA A 75 7.19 -9.60 -26.15
CA ALA A 75 6.29 -8.48 -25.93
C ALA A 75 6.93 -7.39 -25.05
N TYR A 76 7.59 -7.77 -23.96
CA TYR A 76 8.28 -6.82 -23.07
C TYR A 76 9.57 -6.26 -23.68
N GLN A 77 10.40 -7.08 -24.33
CA GLN A 77 11.61 -6.61 -25.02
C GLN A 77 11.27 -5.61 -26.14
N GLY A 78 10.14 -5.82 -26.81
CA GLY A 78 9.62 -4.87 -27.79
C GLY A 78 9.31 -3.48 -27.23
N MET A 79 9.22 -3.32 -25.91
CA MET A 79 8.95 -2.05 -25.24
C MET A 79 10.21 -1.34 -24.74
N GLU A 80 11.37 -2.01 -24.72
CA GLU A 80 12.66 -1.40 -24.33
C GLU A 80 13.10 -0.31 -25.32
N SER A 81 12.74 -0.45 -26.59
CA SER A 81 13.08 0.53 -27.63
C SER A 81 11.99 1.59 -27.79
N LEU A 82 12.27 2.80 -27.31
CA LEU A 82 11.36 3.95 -27.43
C LEU A 82 11.55 4.61 -28.80
N PRO A 83 10.52 4.63 -29.66
CA PRO A 83 10.61 5.29 -30.96
C PRO A 83 10.47 6.82 -30.82
N PRO A 84 10.73 7.56 -31.91
CA PRO A 84 10.47 8.99 -31.94
C PRO A 84 8.98 9.31 -31.70
N TYR A 85 8.70 10.48 -31.12
CA TYR A 85 7.33 10.92 -30.79
C TYR A 85 6.36 10.88 -31.98
N SER A 86 6.86 11.06 -33.22
CA SER A 86 6.06 10.95 -34.44
C SER A 86 5.39 9.58 -34.64
N ARG A 87 5.91 8.53 -34.00
CA ARG A 87 5.39 7.16 -34.05
C ARG A 87 4.68 6.71 -32.77
N GLU A 88 4.39 7.63 -31.85
CA GLU A 88 3.75 7.34 -30.55
C GLU A 88 2.50 6.44 -30.69
N ARG A 89 1.59 6.80 -31.60
CA ARG A 89 0.33 6.07 -31.79
C ARG A 89 0.55 4.65 -32.32
N GLU A 90 1.54 4.47 -33.19
CA GLU A 90 1.88 3.17 -33.77
C GLU A 90 2.60 2.28 -32.74
N TYR A 91 3.51 2.87 -31.97
CA TYR A 91 4.18 2.23 -30.85
C TYR A 91 3.17 1.70 -29.82
N TYR A 92 2.28 2.54 -29.30
CA TYR A 92 1.28 2.11 -28.33
C TYR A 92 0.36 1.04 -28.90
N ARG A 93 -0.11 1.20 -30.14
CA ARG A 93 -0.95 0.20 -30.80
C ARG A 93 -0.23 -1.16 -30.91
N THR A 94 1.05 -1.16 -31.22
CA THR A 94 1.85 -2.38 -31.38
C THR A 94 2.16 -3.03 -30.04
N SER A 95 2.55 -2.25 -29.03
CA SER A 95 2.82 -2.72 -27.67
C SER A 95 1.56 -3.33 -27.04
N ILE A 96 0.40 -2.67 -27.17
CA ILE A 96 -0.90 -3.20 -26.69
C ILE A 96 -1.25 -4.51 -27.40
N ARG A 97 -1.06 -4.60 -28.73
CA ARG A 97 -1.33 -5.83 -29.49
C ARG A 97 -0.44 -6.99 -29.04
N ARG A 98 0.85 -6.74 -28.82
CA ARG A 98 1.80 -7.76 -28.35
C ARG A 98 1.45 -8.26 -26.95
N LEU A 99 1.13 -7.35 -26.03
CA LEU A 99 0.69 -7.72 -24.67
C LEU A 99 -0.63 -8.49 -24.71
N PHE A 100 -1.59 -8.05 -25.52
CA PHE A 100 -2.86 -8.73 -25.66
C PHE A 100 -2.68 -10.14 -26.24
N PHE A 101 -1.86 -10.30 -27.28
CA PHE A 101 -1.54 -11.61 -27.84
C PHE A 101 -0.86 -12.54 -26.83
N ALA A 102 0.11 -12.01 -26.06
CA ALA A 102 0.79 -12.78 -25.03
C ALA A 102 -0.15 -13.16 -23.88
N LEU A 103 -1.05 -12.25 -23.48
CA LEU A 103 -2.10 -12.50 -22.50
C LEU A 103 -3.08 -13.58 -22.99
N SER A 104 -3.62 -13.45 -24.21
CA SER A 104 -4.52 -14.44 -24.80
C SER A 104 -3.86 -15.81 -24.96
N SER A 105 -2.58 -15.87 -25.32
CA SER A 105 -1.84 -17.13 -25.38
C SER A 105 -1.69 -17.79 -24.00
N MET A 106 -1.54 -16.97 -22.96
CA MET A 106 -1.50 -17.43 -21.57
C MET A 106 -2.88 -17.88 -21.07
N GLU A 107 -3.94 -17.15 -21.45
CA GLU A 107 -5.33 -17.51 -21.19
C GLU A 107 -5.69 -18.83 -21.88
N ASP A 108 -5.35 -19.00 -23.15
CA ASP A 108 -5.57 -20.24 -23.91
C ASP A 108 -4.80 -21.41 -23.29
N LEU A 109 -3.56 -21.21 -22.85
CA LEU A 109 -2.80 -22.24 -22.14
C LEU A 109 -3.50 -22.63 -20.82
N TYR A 110 -3.97 -21.64 -20.05
CA TYR A 110 -4.65 -21.87 -18.79
C TYR A 110 -6.05 -22.49 -18.95
N LEU A 111 -6.75 -22.15 -20.02
CA LEU A 111 -8.10 -22.64 -20.31
C LEU A 111 -8.08 -24.01 -21.01
N ASN A 112 -7.05 -24.31 -21.82
CA ASN A 112 -6.90 -25.58 -22.54
C ASN A 112 -6.17 -26.66 -21.73
N ILE A 113 -5.40 -26.34 -20.69
CA ILE A 113 -4.93 -27.31 -19.66
C ILE A 113 -6.07 -27.62 -18.65
N ARG A 114 -7.32 -27.71 -19.12
CA ARG A 114 -8.39 -28.38 -18.37
C ARG A 114 -8.43 -29.85 -18.78
N PRO A 115 -7.79 -30.79 -18.06
CA PRO A 115 -8.39 -32.10 -17.98
C PRO A 115 -9.72 -31.95 -17.24
N GLN A 116 -10.79 -32.59 -17.74
CA GLN A 116 -12.03 -32.79 -16.99
C GLN A 116 -11.81 -33.78 -15.82
N GLY A 117 -10.84 -33.52 -14.94
CA GLY A 117 -10.42 -34.46 -13.90
C GLY A 117 -10.16 -33.77 -12.57
N GLY A 118 -11.02 -34.06 -11.59
CA GLY A 118 -10.66 -34.09 -10.17
C GLY A 118 -10.82 -32.79 -9.38
N ALA A 119 -11.74 -32.81 -8.42
CA ALA A 119 -12.05 -31.74 -7.48
C ALA A 119 -10.93 -31.39 -6.45
N LYS A 120 -9.63 -31.37 -6.82
CA LYS A 120 -8.54 -31.14 -5.84
C LYS A 120 -7.44 -30.14 -6.20
N GLU A 121 -7.31 -29.67 -7.43
CA GLU A 121 -6.42 -28.54 -7.71
C GLU A 121 -7.23 -27.24 -7.81
N ARG A 122 -7.30 -26.52 -6.68
CA ARG A 122 -7.81 -25.14 -6.69
C ARG A 122 -6.83 -24.31 -7.51
N SER A 123 -7.29 -23.82 -8.66
CA SER A 123 -6.49 -22.93 -9.49
C SER A 123 -6.08 -21.69 -8.66
N ALA A 124 -4.82 -21.25 -8.76
CA ALA A 124 -4.29 -20.15 -7.93
C ALA A 124 -5.13 -18.86 -8.04
N ILE A 125 -5.71 -18.61 -9.21
CA ILE A 125 -6.62 -17.48 -9.46
C ILE A 125 -7.92 -17.63 -8.65
N ARG A 126 -8.50 -18.83 -8.61
CA ARG A 126 -9.72 -19.09 -7.83
C ARG A 126 -9.44 -18.93 -6.35
N LEU A 127 -8.33 -19.49 -5.86
CA LEU A 127 -7.90 -19.35 -4.47
C LEU A 127 -7.67 -17.88 -4.09
N PHE A 128 -6.99 -17.12 -4.96
CA PHE A 128 -6.78 -15.68 -4.79
C PHE A 128 -8.10 -14.91 -4.69
N THR A 129 -9.05 -15.21 -5.58
CA THR A 129 -10.35 -14.54 -5.63
C THR A 129 -11.19 -14.87 -4.40
N GLU A 130 -11.25 -16.15 -4.02
CA GLU A 130 -11.93 -16.62 -2.80
C GLU A 130 -11.37 -15.90 -1.56
N LYS A 131 -10.04 -15.93 -1.35
CA LYS A 131 -9.41 -15.27 -0.20
C LYS A 131 -9.58 -13.75 -0.21
N THR A 132 -9.51 -13.11 -1.38
CA THR A 132 -9.70 -11.66 -1.49
C THR A 132 -11.14 -11.25 -1.14
N ASN A 133 -12.14 -12.01 -1.59
CA ASN A 133 -13.52 -11.77 -1.20
C ASN A 133 -13.73 -11.94 0.30
N GLU A 134 -13.17 -12.99 0.90
CA GLU A 134 -13.24 -13.19 2.35
C GLU A 134 -12.59 -12.06 3.16
N ILE A 135 -11.50 -11.48 2.65
CA ILE A 135 -10.85 -10.30 3.25
C ILE A 135 -11.80 -9.10 3.19
N LEU A 136 -12.38 -8.84 2.03
CA LEU A 136 -13.30 -7.71 1.83
C LEU A 136 -14.57 -7.87 2.67
N ASP A 137 -15.16 -9.06 2.71
CA ASP A 137 -16.35 -9.35 3.52
C ASP A 137 -16.05 -9.16 5.01
N ALA A 138 -14.89 -9.61 5.49
CA ALA A 138 -14.47 -9.38 6.87
C ALA A 138 -14.30 -7.89 7.18
N TYR A 139 -13.74 -7.12 6.24
CA TYR A 139 -13.58 -5.67 6.40
C TYR A 139 -14.93 -4.95 6.45
N LEU A 140 -15.85 -5.29 5.54
CA LEU A 140 -17.21 -4.73 5.50
C LEU A 140 -18.02 -5.10 6.75
N ALA A 141 -17.77 -6.28 7.34
CA ALA A 141 -18.35 -6.69 8.61
C ALA A 141 -17.70 -6.02 9.84
N GLY A 142 -16.67 -5.18 9.65
CA GLY A 142 -15.91 -4.55 10.74
C GLY A 142 -15.00 -5.52 11.51
N ASN A 143 -14.77 -6.73 11.01
CA ASN A 143 -13.92 -7.74 11.63
C ASN A 143 -12.45 -7.55 11.21
N TYR A 144 -11.82 -6.49 11.72
CA TYR A 144 -10.46 -6.09 11.36
C TYR A 144 -9.39 -7.13 11.77
N LYS A 145 -9.62 -7.92 12.82
CA LYS A 145 -8.74 -9.04 13.20
C LYS A 145 -8.72 -10.11 12.10
N ALA A 146 -9.90 -10.51 11.62
CA ALA A 146 -9.99 -11.49 10.55
C ALA A 146 -9.36 -10.99 9.24
N VAL A 147 -9.46 -9.68 8.95
CA VAL A 147 -8.76 -9.07 7.80
C VAL A 147 -7.26 -9.26 7.91
N ILE A 148 -6.66 -8.91 9.05
CA ILE A 148 -5.21 -9.03 9.29
C ILE A 148 -4.77 -10.48 9.08
N ASP A 149 -5.45 -11.40 9.74
CA ASP A 149 -5.19 -12.84 9.68
C ASP A 149 -5.27 -13.40 8.25
N LYS A 150 -6.30 -13.02 7.49
CA LYS A 150 -6.49 -13.46 6.10
C LYS A 150 -5.49 -12.83 5.14
N CYS A 151 -5.08 -11.58 5.36
CA CYS A 151 -4.04 -10.93 4.56
C CYS A 151 -2.67 -11.59 4.77
N VAL A 152 -2.34 -11.98 6.00
CA VAL A 152 -1.13 -12.75 6.31
C VAL A 152 -1.17 -14.10 5.58
N ASP A 153 -2.26 -14.86 5.74
CA ASP A 153 -2.45 -16.17 5.09
C ASP A 153 -2.45 -16.08 3.55
N LEU A 154 -3.07 -15.04 2.98
CA LEU A 154 -3.02 -14.78 1.54
C LEU A 154 -1.57 -14.62 1.04
N LYS A 155 -0.74 -13.90 1.80
CA LYS A 155 0.66 -13.70 1.47
C LYS A 155 1.48 -14.99 1.64
N GLU A 156 1.27 -15.74 2.70
CA GLU A 156 1.98 -17.01 2.92
C GLU A 156 1.68 -18.03 1.82
N SER A 157 0.42 -18.08 1.39
CA SER A 157 -0.04 -19.05 0.38
C SER A 157 0.33 -18.66 -1.06
N LEU A 158 0.32 -17.38 -1.41
CA LEU A 158 0.50 -16.91 -2.81
C LEU A 158 1.70 -15.97 -3.02
N GLY A 159 2.44 -15.65 -1.96
CA GLY A 159 3.63 -14.79 -2.00
C GLY A 159 3.34 -13.30 -1.79
N PRO A 160 4.40 -12.46 -1.73
CA PRO A 160 4.31 -11.04 -1.39
C PRO A 160 3.51 -10.21 -2.40
N ASP A 161 3.50 -10.61 -3.68
CA ASP A 161 2.79 -9.91 -4.75
C ASP A 161 1.27 -10.14 -4.71
N ALA A 162 0.79 -11.07 -3.87
CA ALA A 162 -0.64 -11.32 -3.67
C ALA A 162 -1.35 -10.19 -2.89
N LEU A 163 -0.62 -9.40 -2.11
CA LEU A 163 -1.18 -8.20 -1.50
C LEU A 163 -1.24 -7.08 -2.56
N THR A 164 -2.30 -7.10 -3.36
CA THR A 164 -2.59 -6.02 -4.32
C THR A 164 -2.81 -4.69 -3.58
N PRO A 165 -2.64 -3.53 -4.24
CA PRO A 165 -2.82 -2.24 -3.58
C PRO A 165 -4.18 -2.07 -2.89
N GLU A 166 -5.25 -2.62 -3.48
CA GLU A 166 -6.60 -2.59 -2.91
C GLU A 166 -6.70 -3.43 -1.62
N VAL A 167 -6.17 -4.66 -1.64
CA VAL A 167 -6.15 -5.55 -0.47
C VAL A 167 -5.22 -4.99 0.61
N GLY A 168 -4.08 -4.47 0.19
CA GLY A 168 -3.13 -3.80 1.06
C GLY A 168 -3.76 -2.60 1.78
N LEU A 169 -4.54 -1.77 1.08
CA LEU A 169 -5.21 -0.61 1.68
C LEU A 169 -6.10 -1.05 2.84
N VAL A 170 -6.93 -2.05 2.59
CA VAL A 170 -7.82 -2.66 3.60
C VAL A 170 -7.02 -3.25 4.76
N PHE A 171 -5.87 -3.86 4.48
CA PHE A 171 -4.96 -4.37 5.49
C PHE A 171 -4.37 -3.27 6.38
N ALA A 172 -3.83 -2.19 5.79
CA ALA A 172 -3.28 -1.05 6.52
C ALA A 172 -4.32 -0.38 7.43
N LEU A 173 -5.53 -0.16 6.90
CA LEU A 173 -6.64 0.40 7.68
C LEU A 173 -7.04 -0.52 8.84
N SER A 174 -7.07 -1.83 8.62
CA SER A 174 -7.42 -2.80 9.67
C SER A 174 -6.36 -2.88 10.76
N LEU A 175 -5.08 -2.79 10.41
CA LEU A 175 -3.98 -2.67 11.37
C LEU A 175 -4.15 -1.41 12.24
N ALA A 176 -4.48 -0.27 11.63
CA ALA A 176 -4.70 0.97 12.37
C ALA A 176 -5.88 0.85 13.35
N GLN A 177 -6.99 0.24 12.93
CA GLN A 177 -8.15 -0.01 13.78
C GLN A 177 -7.83 -0.94 14.96
N GLN A 178 -6.88 -1.85 14.81
CA GLN A 178 -6.41 -2.73 15.89
C GLN A 178 -5.32 -2.09 16.77
N GLY A 179 -5.01 -0.81 16.59
CA GLY A 179 -4.00 -0.08 17.36
C GLY A 179 -2.56 -0.33 16.89
N MET A 180 -2.36 -1.06 15.80
CA MET A 180 -1.05 -1.40 15.22
C MET A 180 -0.56 -0.29 14.29
N ILE A 181 -0.47 0.94 14.82
CA ILE A 181 -0.26 2.16 14.02
C ILE A 181 1.07 2.13 13.25
N LYS A 182 2.15 1.62 13.86
CA LYS A 182 3.47 1.55 13.20
C LYS A 182 3.44 0.67 11.95
N ASP A 183 2.77 -0.48 12.03
CA ASP A 183 2.64 -1.42 10.92
C ASP A 183 1.70 -0.87 9.85
N ALA A 184 0.62 -0.21 10.27
CA ALA A 184 -0.31 0.47 9.38
C ALA A 184 0.37 1.56 8.54
N VAL A 185 1.21 2.40 9.14
CA VAL A 185 2.00 3.41 8.43
C VAL A 185 2.96 2.75 7.45
N THR A 186 3.73 1.77 7.92
CA THR A 186 4.73 1.05 7.12
C THR A 186 4.12 0.43 5.86
N ILE A 187 2.99 -0.28 6.01
CA ILE A 187 2.31 -0.92 4.88
C ILE A 187 1.60 0.14 4.02
N GLY A 188 0.97 1.14 4.67
CA GLY A 188 0.21 2.20 4.02
C GLY A 188 1.04 3.08 3.09
N GLU A 189 2.26 3.46 3.48
CA GLU A 189 3.17 4.27 2.64
C GLU A 189 3.49 3.56 1.32
N ARG A 190 3.87 2.28 1.37
CA ARG A 190 4.14 1.48 0.18
C ARG A 190 2.92 1.40 -0.75
N ILE A 191 1.73 1.20 -0.18
CA ILE A 191 0.49 1.11 -0.97
C ILE A 191 0.13 2.45 -1.58
N ALA A 192 0.29 3.55 -0.84
CA ALA A 192 0.01 4.89 -1.33
C ALA A 192 0.76 5.17 -2.64
N ASN A 193 2.03 4.79 -2.73
CA ASN A 193 2.80 4.92 -3.97
C ASN A 193 2.28 4.08 -5.12
N ARG A 194 1.90 2.82 -4.86
CA ARG A 194 1.33 1.95 -5.88
C ARG A 194 -0.04 2.44 -6.35
N LEU A 195 -0.78 3.16 -5.51
CA LEU A 195 -2.05 3.79 -5.83
C LEU A 195 -1.89 5.12 -6.57
N GLN A 196 -0.82 5.89 -6.34
CA GLN A 196 -0.57 7.18 -7.02
C GLN A 196 -0.53 7.06 -8.54
N THR A 197 -0.09 5.91 -9.07
CA THR A 197 0.00 5.66 -10.51
C THR A 197 -1.30 5.15 -11.12
N ARG A 198 -2.33 4.89 -10.31
CA ARG A 198 -3.62 4.35 -10.76
C ARG A 198 -4.66 5.46 -10.93
N PRO A 199 -5.51 5.41 -11.96
CA PRO A 199 -6.67 6.30 -12.08
C PRO A 199 -7.58 6.14 -10.86
N ASP A 200 -7.95 7.24 -10.21
CA ASP A 200 -8.82 7.22 -9.03
C ASP A 200 -10.31 7.43 -9.39
N LEU A 201 -11.19 7.10 -8.45
CA LEU A 201 -12.65 7.20 -8.66
C LEU A 201 -13.11 8.66 -8.88
N VAL A 202 -12.39 9.63 -8.30
CA VAL A 202 -12.69 11.06 -8.45
C VAL A 202 -12.50 11.48 -9.91
N VAL A 203 -11.36 11.13 -10.51
CA VAL A 203 -11.07 11.37 -11.93
C VAL A 203 -12.09 10.67 -12.83
N LEU A 204 -12.46 9.42 -12.53
CA LEU A 204 -13.47 8.69 -13.30
C LEU A 204 -14.84 9.39 -13.27
N ARG A 205 -15.30 9.83 -12.09
CA ARG A 205 -16.58 10.54 -11.94
C ARG A 205 -16.60 11.86 -12.70
N ALA A 206 -15.51 12.62 -12.66
CA ALA A 206 -15.36 13.86 -13.43
C ALA A 206 -15.47 13.60 -14.94
N HIS A 207 -14.79 12.57 -15.45
CA HIS A 207 -14.88 12.20 -16.87
C HIS A 207 -16.27 11.72 -17.27
N LEU A 208 -16.93 10.87 -16.46
CA LEU A 208 -18.29 10.43 -16.72
C LEU A 208 -19.26 11.61 -16.82
N ALA A 209 -19.19 12.57 -15.89
CA ALA A 209 -20.01 13.77 -15.95
C ALA A 209 -19.79 14.54 -17.27
N MET A 210 -18.52 14.73 -17.65
CA MET A 210 -18.16 15.42 -18.88
C MET A 210 -18.59 14.68 -20.15
N TRP A 211 -18.53 13.34 -20.18
CA TRP A 211 -19.01 12.53 -21.30
C TRP A 211 -20.53 12.58 -21.43
N HIS A 212 -21.26 12.49 -20.32
CA HIS A 212 -22.71 12.66 -20.32
C HIS A 212 -23.14 14.04 -20.85
N LEU A 213 -22.42 15.11 -20.47
CA LEU A 213 -22.66 16.45 -21.05
C LEU A 213 -22.43 16.49 -22.56
N LYS A 214 -21.33 15.89 -23.05
CA LYS A 214 -21.03 15.82 -24.49
C LYS A 214 -22.07 15.04 -25.29
N MET A 215 -22.70 14.05 -24.67
CA MET A 215 -23.78 13.26 -25.27
C MET A 215 -25.17 13.91 -25.12
N GLY A 216 -25.27 15.07 -24.45
CA GLY A 216 -26.55 15.72 -24.17
C GLY A 216 -27.36 15.09 -23.02
N ASP A 217 -26.84 14.07 -22.34
CA ASP A 217 -27.47 13.45 -21.17
C ASP A 217 -27.21 14.28 -19.91
N LYS A 218 -28.00 15.35 -19.75
CA LYS A 218 -27.91 16.25 -18.60
C LYS A 218 -28.19 15.54 -17.27
N GLN A 219 -29.07 14.53 -17.24
CA GLN A 219 -29.39 13.82 -16.00
C GLN A 219 -28.24 12.91 -15.56
N GLY A 220 -27.60 12.20 -16.50
CA GLY A 220 -26.39 11.42 -16.22
C GLY A 220 -25.22 12.27 -15.75
N ALA A 221 -25.10 13.49 -16.29
CA ALA A 221 -24.09 14.45 -15.85
C ALA A 221 -24.31 14.89 -14.39
N ILE A 222 -25.54 15.28 -14.05
CA ILE A 222 -25.91 15.72 -12.68
C ILE A 222 -25.62 14.61 -11.67
N ARG A 223 -26.06 13.37 -11.91
CA ARG A 223 -25.83 12.25 -10.99
C ARG A 223 -24.35 11.96 -10.72
N ASN A 224 -23.49 12.11 -11.74
CA ASN A 224 -22.05 11.91 -11.57
C ASN A 224 -21.38 13.11 -10.90
N TYR A 225 -21.87 14.33 -11.13
CA TYR A 225 -21.41 15.54 -10.48
C TYR A 225 -21.72 15.54 -8.97
N GLU A 226 -22.93 15.16 -8.57
CA GLU A 226 -23.32 15.05 -7.15
C GLU A 226 -22.39 14.09 -6.40
N LYS A 227 -22.20 12.88 -6.94
CA LYS A 227 -21.28 11.88 -6.35
C LYS A 227 -19.83 12.36 -6.31
N LEU A 228 -19.41 13.16 -7.29
CA LEU A 228 -18.08 13.77 -7.29
C LEU A 228 -17.96 14.80 -6.17
N ALA A 229 -18.96 15.65 -5.99
CA ALA A 229 -19.00 16.65 -4.93
C ALA A 229 -18.93 15.99 -3.55
N ASP A 230 -19.71 14.94 -3.31
CA ASP A 230 -19.69 14.18 -2.06
C ASP A 230 -18.28 13.63 -1.73
N LEU A 231 -17.60 13.08 -2.74
CA LEU A 231 -16.24 12.55 -2.58
C LEU A 231 -15.21 13.64 -2.26
N LEU A 232 -15.35 14.83 -2.85
CA LEU A 232 -14.45 15.96 -2.62
C LEU A 232 -14.68 16.57 -1.24
N ASP A 233 -15.93 16.70 -0.82
CA ASP A 233 -16.30 17.21 0.50
C ASP A 233 -15.75 16.31 1.61
N GLU A 234 -15.86 15.00 1.45
CA GLU A 234 -15.31 14.04 2.42
C GLU A 234 -13.78 14.13 2.51
N ARG A 235 -13.09 14.22 1.36
CA ARG A 235 -11.63 14.43 1.34
C ARG A 235 -11.25 15.76 2.02
N HIS A 236 -12.02 16.82 1.81
CA HIS A 236 -11.76 18.11 2.42
C HIS A 236 -11.96 18.09 3.95
N ARG A 237 -12.96 17.36 4.47
CA ARG A 237 -13.15 17.18 5.92
C ARG A 237 -11.97 16.46 6.57
N ILE A 238 -11.46 15.41 5.91
CA ILE A 238 -10.27 14.68 6.38
C ILE A 238 -9.06 15.62 6.38
N GLU A 239 -8.83 16.35 5.29
CA GLU A 239 -7.76 17.34 5.18
C GLU A 239 -7.81 18.37 6.32
N GLN A 240 -8.98 18.96 6.60
CA GLN A 240 -9.14 19.92 7.69
C GLN A 240 -8.87 19.31 9.06
N THR A 241 -9.28 18.06 9.29
CA THR A 241 -9.05 17.34 10.55
C THR A 241 -7.55 17.11 10.78
N ILE A 242 -6.84 16.72 9.72
CA ILE A 242 -5.38 16.54 9.74
C ILE A 242 -4.69 17.89 9.96
N ALA A 243 -5.09 18.94 9.24
CA ALA A 243 -4.52 20.28 9.38
C ALA A 243 -4.65 20.84 10.80
N LYS A 244 -5.81 20.64 11.44
CA LYS A 244 -6.01 21.00 12.86
C LYS A 244 -5.09 20.23 13.80
N SER A 245 -4.82 18.95 13.50
CA SER A 245 -3.97 18.08 14.33
C SER A 245 -2.46 18.37 14.16
N ILE A 246 -2.03 18.80 12.97
CA ILE A 246 -0.63 19.17 12.68
C ILE A 246 -0.30 20.58 13.20
N GLY A 247 -1.30 21.47 13.32
CA GLY A 247 -1.10 22.87 13.69
C GLY A 247 -0.39 23.68 12.60
N PRO A 248 0.04 24.93 12.86
CA PRO A 248 0.69 25.82 11.89
C PRO A 248 2.12 25.39 11.48
N LEU A 249 2.52 24.13 11.71
CA LEU A 249 3.81 23.61 11.30
C LEU A 249 3.81 23.27 9.80
N ALA A 250 4.45 24.16 9.04
CA ALA A 250 5.16 23.87 7.79
C ALA A 250 4.36 23.25 6.64
N ILE A 251 3.16 23.78 6.34
CA ILE A 251 2.63 23.69 4.99
C ILE A 251 2.82 25.07 4.34
N GLU A 252 3.99 25.31 3.75
CA GLU A 252 4.12 26.35 2.71
C GLU A 252 3.34 25.88 1.48
N ARG A 253 2.01 25.94 1.55
CA ARG A 253 1.20 26.00 0.34
C ARG A 253 1.59 27.29 -0.33
N LYS A 254 2.41 27.21 -1.39
CA LYS A 254 2.41 28.26 -2.42
C LYS A 254 1.02 28.29 -3.00
N GLU A 255 0.14 29.05 -2.36
CA GLU A 255 -1.14 29.44 -2.91
C GLU A 255 -0.86 30.28 -4.16
N THR A 256 -0.78 29.62 -5.31
CA THR A 256 -1.05 30.29 -6.58
C THR A 256 -2.56 30.49 -6.70
N VAL A 257 -3.12 31.33 -5.82
CA VAL A 257 -4.43 31.94 -6.05
C VAL A 257 -4.19 33.07 -7.04
N GLY A 258 -4.21 32.70 -8.32
CA GLY A 258 -4.27 33.66 -9.41
C GLY A 258 -5.59 34.44 -9.32
N LYS A 259 -5.52 35.70 -8.88
CA LYS A 259 -6.52 36.69 -9.27
C LYS A 259 -6.32 37.03 -10.76
N PRO A 260 -7.39 37.10 -11.56
CA PRO A 260 -7.28 37.48 -12.96
C PRO A 260 -7.14 39.00 -13.08
N GLY A 261 -5.98 39.46 -13.55
CA GLY A 261 -5.72 40.85 -13.92
C GLY A 261 -4.51 40.88 -14.86
N ALA A 262 -4.76 41.29 -16.11
CA ALA A 262 -3.81 41.24 -17.22
C ALA A 262 -2.72 42.36 -17.14
N PRO A 263 -1.80 42.47 -18.11
CA PRO A 263 -0.37 42.27 -17.94
C PRO A 263 0.44 43.58 -17.94
N GLY A 264 1.40 43.69 -17.02
CA GLY A 264 2.46 44.70 -17.06
C GLY A 264 3.81 44.01 -16.99
N PHE A 265 4.50 43.92 -18.12
CA PHE A 265 5.90 43.55 -18.19
C PHE A 265 6.73 44.76 -17.73
N GLU A 266 7.35 44.66 -16.56
CA GLU A 266 8.59 45.38 -16.26
C GLU A 266 9.61 44.36 -15.76
N PRO A 267 10.81 44.26 -16.37
CA PRO A 267 11.84 43.35 -15.90
C PRO A 267 12.59 44.03 -14.74
N GLU A 268 12.31 43.62 -13.51
CA GLU A 268 13.21 43.92 -12.40
C GLU A 268 14.54 43.23 -12.63
N ARG A 269 15.57 44.05 -12.74
CA ARG A 269 16.98 43.67 -12.80
C ARG A 269 17.36 43.02 -11.47
N GLU A 270 17.43 41.70 -11.43
CA GLU A 270 18.16 40.99 -10.39
C GLU A 270 19.66 41.28 -10.55
N THR A 271 20.15 42.23 -9.77
CA THR A 271 21.57 42.35 -9.44
C THR A 271 22.01 41.04 -8.80
N GLY A 272 22.99 40.41 -9.44
CA GLY A 272 23.49 39.10 -9.05
C GLY A 272 24.09 39.06 -7.65
N GLU A 273 23.60 38.10 -6.87
CA GLU A 273 24.49 37.22 -6.13
C GLU A 273 24.24 35.81 -6.65
N ALA A 274 25.14 35.36 -7.53
CA ALA A 274 25.23 33.98 -7.96
C ALA A 274 25.51 33.12 -6.72
N ARG A 275 24.45 32.60 -6.08
CA ARG A 275 24.57 31.35 -5.32
C ARG A 275 24.96 30.28 -6.33
N SER A 276 26.26 30.01 -6.40
CA SER A 276 26.77 28.79 -7.00
C SER A 276 26.03 27.63 -6.34
N VAL A 277 25.08 27.06 -7.08
CA VAL A 277 24.45 25.79 -6.71
C VAL A 277 25.59 24.78 -6.76
N SER A 278 26.20 24.49 -5.61
CA SER A 278 27.14 23.39 -5.53
C SER A 278 26.32 22.14 -5.81
N ILE A 279 26.48 21.59 -7.02
CA ILE A 279 25.92 20.30 -7.37
C ILE A 279 26.63 19.32 -6.45
N VAL A 280 25.95 18.92 -5.37
CA VAL A 280 26.47 17.92 -4.44
C VAL A 280 26.99 16.75 -5.28
N PRO A 281 28.25 16.32 -5.11
CA PRO A 281 28.80 15.20 -5.87
C PRO A 281 27.87 13.99 -5.80
N LEU A 282 27.70 13.29 -6.92
CA LEU A 282 26.74 12.18 -7.02
C LEU A 282 26.95 11.15 -5.91
N ASP A 283 28.19 10.83 -5.57
CA ASP A 283 28.49 9.83 -4.53
C ASP A 283 28.07 10.31 -3.13
N ALA A 284 28.23 11.61 -2.82
CA ALA A 284 27.76 12.21 -1.58
C ALA A 284 26.23 12.26 -1.53
N PHE A 285 25.58 12.51 -2.68
CA PHE A 285 24.13 12.44 -2.81
C PHE A 285 23.60 11.01 -2.57
N LEU A 286 24.21 10.01 -3.20
CA LEU A 286 23.85 8.60 -3.01
C LEU A 286 24.12 8.11 -1.58
N GLY A 287 25.14 8.65 -0.92
CA GLY A 287 25.36 8.44 0.51
C GLY A 287 24.16 8.85 1.36
N LYS A 288 23.59 10.03 1.08
CA LYS A 288 22.39 10.52 1.77
C LYS A 288 21.14 9.68 1.47
N VAL A 289 21.02 9.17 0.25
CA VAL A 289 19.94 8.22 -0.11
C VAL A 289 20.05 6.94 0.72
N ARG A 290 21.26 6.37 0.85
CA ARG A 290 21.49 5.18 1.67
C ARG A 290 21.18 5.42 3.15
N GLU A 291 21.55 6.58 3.69
CA GLU A 291 21.22 6.96 5.07
C GLU A 291 19.69 6.99 5.28
N LEU A 292 18.93 7.56 4.34
CA LEU A 292 17.46 7.55 4.40
C LEU A 292 16.90 6.12 4.34
N VAL A 293 17.47 5.25 3.51
CA VAL A 293 17.11 3.83 3.43
C VAL A 293 17.39 3.09 4.75
N GLU A 294 18.55 3.31 5.37
CA GLU A 294 18.90 2.74 6.68
C GLU A 294 17.95 3.22 7.78
N GLN A 295 17.53 4.49 7.71
CA GLN A 295 16.52 5.06 8.59
C GLN A 295 15.08 4.63 8.23
N LYS A 296 14.89 3.75 7.24
CA LYS A 296 13.59 3.25 6.75
C LYS A 296 12.68 4.34 6.17
N LYS A 297 13.28 5.46 5.74
CA LYS A 297 12.61 6.60 5.11
C LYS A 297 12.62 6.44 3.59
N PHE A 298 12.05 5.34 3.10
CA PHE A 298 12.09 4.97 1.68
C PHE A 298 11.41 6.03 0.79
N GLU A 299 10.32 6.64 1.24
CA GLU A 299 9.64 7.72 0.50
C GLU A 299 10.53 8.95 0.29
N LEU A 300 11.16 9.43 1.35
CA LEU A 300 12.04 10.57 1.27
C LEU A 300 13.25 10.28 0.39
N ALA A 301 13.74 9.04 0.39
CA ALA A 301 14.79 8.58 -0.51
C ALA A 301 14.34 8.65 -1.98
N ARG A 302 13.15 8.12 -2.30
CA ARG A 302 12.58 8.17 -3.67
C ARG A 302 12.35 9.60 -4.15
N ASP A 303 11.74 10.45 -3.32
CA ASP A 303 11.50 11.86 -3.67
C ASP A 303 12.79 12.65 -3.87
N LEU A 304 13.83 12.31 -3.11
CA LEU A 304 15.15 12.89 -3.28
C LEU A 304 15.77 12.47 -4.63
N ILE A 305 15.68 11.18 -5.00
CA ILE A 305 16.15 10.66 -6.30
C ILE A 305 15.38 11.28 -7.46
N LYS A 306 14.04 11.31 -7.40
CA LYS A 306 13.17 11.90 -8.44
C LYS A 306 13.55 13.36 -8.71
N ARG A 307 13.74 14.15 -7.65
CA ARG A 307 14.18 15.56 -7.77
C ARG A 307 15.53 15.69 -8.49
N ARG A 308 16.52 14.86 -8.15
CA ARG A 308 17.83 14.85 -8.81
C ARG A 308 17.74 14.43 -10.28
N ARG A 309 16.91 13.44 -10.61
CA ARG A 309 16.67 12.99 -12.00
C ARG A 309 16.12 14.11 -12.88
N HIS A 310 15.25 14.97 -12.36
CA HIS A 310 14.75 16.14 -13.10
C HIS A 310 15.80 17.23 -13.33
N GLN A 311 16.91 17.22 -12.58
CA GLN A 311 17.95 18.25 -12.62
C GLN A 311 19.17 17.84 -13.46
N THR A 312 19.31 16.57 -13.84
CA THR A 312 20.46 16.07 -14.59
C THR A 312 20.06 15.60 -16.00
N THR A 313 20.92 15.90 -16.97
CA THR A 313 20.84 15.40 -18.34
C THR A 313 21.95 14.39 -18.65
N SER A 314 22.78 14.04 -17.67
CA SER A 314 23.88 13.09 -17.82
C SER A 314 23.38 11.65 -17.84
N ALA A 315 23.63 10.92 -18.93
CA ALA A 315 23.22 9.52 -19.07
C ALA A 315 23.80 8.61 -17.98
N GLY A 316 25.08 8.77 -17.64
CA GLY A 316 25.73 7.97 -16.59
C GLY A 316 25.25 8.31 -15.17
N GLU A 317 24.83 9.55 -14.93
CA GLU A 317 24.17 9.92 -13.66
C GLU A 317 22.75 9.35 -13.60
N LEU A 318 21.99 9.43 -14.69
CA LEU A 318 20.65 8.86 -14.78
C LEU A 318 20.63 7.33 -14.56
N GLU A 319 21.62 6.61 -15.08
CA GLU A 319 21.77 5.17 -14.86
C GLU A 319 22.02 4.87 -13.38
N ARG A 320 22.99 5.56 -12.76
CA ARG A 320 23.26 5.41 -11.31
C ARG A 320 22.07 5.78 -10.42
N LEU A 321 21.30 6.79 -10.79
CA LEU A 321 20.07 7.17 -10.07
C LEU A 321 18.95 6.12 -10.26
N THR A 322 18.91 5.46 -11.41
CA THR A 322 17.97 4.36 -11.67
C THR A 322 18.32 3.14 -10.83
N GLU A 323 19.62 2.79 -10.76
CA GLU A 323 20.10 1.71 -9.90
C GLU A 323 19.84 2.01 -8.41
N ALA A 324 20.09 3.24 -7.97
CA ALA A 324 19.77 3.66 -6.61
C ALA A 324 18.27 3.55 -6.29
N MET A 325 17.39 3.83 -7.26
CA MET A 325 15.94 3.62 -7.09
C MET A 325 15.60 2.14 -6.92
N LYS A 326 16.18 1.25 -7.74
CA LYS A 326 16.01 -0.20 -7.61
C LYS A 326 16.51 -0.72 -6.25
N GLU A 327 17.62 -0.19 -5.75
CA GLU A 327 18.13 -0.55 -4.42
C GLU A 327 17.15 -0.14 -3.31
N VAL A 328 16.58 1.07 -3.39
CA VAL A 328 15.56 1.56 -2.44
C VAL A 328 14.36 0.63 -2.42
N ASP A 329 13.81 0.30 -3.60
CA ASP A 329 12.63 -0.56 -3.72
C ASP A 329 12.92 -1.99 -3.22
N THR A 330 14.10 -2.54 -3.52
CA THR A 330 14.52 -3.86 -3.05
C THR A 330 14.65 -3.91 -1.52
N ARG A 331 15.26 -2.88 -0.92
CA ARG A 331 15.42 -2.77 0.54
C ARG A 331 14.08 -2.62 1.25
N GLU A 332 13.17 -1.83 0.68
CA GLU A 332 11.81 -1.69 1.19
C GLU A 332 11.07 -3.03 1.14
N ASP A 333 11.14 -3.75 0.02
CA ASP A 333 10.50 -5.06 -0.14
C ASP A 333 11.01 -6.09 0.88
N GLN A 334 12.32 -6.11 1.14
CA GLN A 334 12.93 -6.97 2.16
C GLN A 334 12.44 -6.60 3.58
N PHE A 335 12.47 -5.31 3.92
CA PHE A 335 12.00 -4.83 5.21
C PHE A 335 10.52 -5.17 5.46
N LEU A 336 9.68 -5.03 4.43
CA LEU A 336 8.27 -5.39 4.50
C LEU A 336 8.06 -6.90 4.60
N GLN A 337 8.89 -7.68 3.93
CA GLN A 337 8.82 -9.13 4.06
C GLN A 337 9.11 -9.58 5.48
N GLU A 338 10.16 -9.05 6.10
CA GLU A 338 10.48 -9.26 7.50
C GLU A 338 9.34 -8.80 8.41
N ARG A 339 8.83 -7.58 8.21
CA ARG A 339 7.74 -7.01 9.02
C ARG A 339 6.48 -7.88 9.00
N ILE A 340 6.11 -8.40 7.84
CA ILE A 340 4.95 -9.28 7.72
C ILE A 340 5.21 -10.67 8.32
N SER A 341 6.44 -11.18 8.27
CA SER A 341 6.81 -12.40 8.99
C SER A 341 6.57 -12.23 10.49
N VAL A 342 7.01 -11.09 11.05
CA VAL A 342 6.76 -10.74 12.46
C VAL A 342 5.25 -10.66 12.74
N LEU A 343 4.46 -10.05 11.85
CA LEU A 343 3.00 -10.00 11.99
C LEU A 343 2.36 -11.40 11.98
N SER A 344 2.89 -12.33 11.18
CA SER A 344 2.41 -13.70 11.14
C SER A 344 2.69 -14.44 12.45
N GLU A 345 3.92 -14.37 12.95
CA GLU A 345 4.30 -14.95 14.24
C GLU A 345 3.45 -14.39 15.38
N GLN A 346 3.18 -13.08 15.35
CA GLN A 346 2.30 -12.41 16.30
C GLN A 346 0.86 -12.92 16.19
N SER A 347 0.27 -12.99 14.99
CA SER A 347 -1.08 -13.54 14.77
C SER A 347 -1.17 -14.98 15.28
N GLN A 348 -0.18 -15.82 14.98
CA GLN A 348 -0.12 -17.20 15.47
C GLN A 348 -0.03 -17.26 17.01
N GLY A 349 0.80 -16.40 17.61
CA GLY A 349 0.91 -16.28 19.06
C GLY A 349 -0.41 -15.89 19.74
N LEU A 350 -1.18 -14.99 19.11
CA LEU A 350 -2.51 -14.60 19.59
C LEU A 350 -3.52 -15.75 19.49
N ARG A 351 -3.53 -16.48 18.38
CA ARG A 351 -4.39 -17.67 18.21
C ARG A 351 -4.08 -18.76 19.25
N GLN A 352 -2.80 -18.98 19.54
CA GLN A 352 -2.39 -19.92 20.59
C GLN A 352 -2.87 -19.47 21.97
N ALA A 353 -2.75 -18.18 22.28
CA ALA A 353 -3.25 -17.64 23.55
C ALA A 353 -4.78 -17.75 23.65
N GLU A 354 -5.50 -17.51 22.56
CA GLU A 354 -6.96 -17.69 22.49
C GLU A 354 -7.36 -19.15 22.74
N ALA A 355 -6.70 -20.10 22.09
CA ALA A 355 -6.93 -21.53 22.34
C ALA A 355 -6.65 -21.94 23.80
N LEU A 356 -5.59 -21.40 24.42
CA LEU A 356 -5.30 -21.64 25.85
C LEU A 356 -6.41 -21.09 26.76
N ILE A 357 -7.06 -19.99 26.40
CA ILE A 357 -8.21 -19.45 27.14
C ILE A 357 -9.42 -20.38 26.99
N GLU A 358 -9.69 -20.88 25.79
CA GLU A 358 -10.77 -21.84 25.51
C GLU A 358 -10.57 -23.16 26.27
N GLU A 359 -9.32 -23.61 26.41
CA GLU A 359 -8.95 -24.79 27.21
C GLU A 359 -8.90 -24.52 28.73
N GLU A 360 -9.32 -23.33 29.19
CA GLU A 360 -9.26 -22.87 30.59
C GLU A 360 -7.84 -22.82 31.20
N LYS A 361 -6.79 -22.87 30.37
CA LYS A 361 -5.38 -22.72 30.75
C LYS A 361 -4.99 -21.23 30.82
N TYR A 362 -5.72 -20.49 31.63
CA TYR A 362 -5.64 -19.02 31.66
C TYR A 362 -4.27 -18.47 32.07
N ASP A 363 -3.55 -19.14 32.98
CA ASP A 363 -2.23 -18.70 33.43
C ASP A 363 -1.19 -18.80 32.30
N GLU A 364 -1.23 -19.89 31.53
CA GLU A 364 -0.38 -20.09 30.35
C GLU A 364 -0.73 -19.08 29.25
N ALA A 365 -2.02 -18.82 29.04
CA ALA A 365 -2.48 -17.80 28.11
C ALA A 365 -1.95 -16.41 28.47
N LEU A 366 -2.00 -16.01 29.76
CA LEU A 366 -1.46 -14.73 30.21
C LEU A 366 0.06 -14.65 30.05
N ALA A 367 0.78 -15.72 30.39
CA ALA A 367 2.23 -15.77 30.18
C ALA A 367 2.59 -15.57 28.70
N LYS A 368 1.87 -16.25 27.80
CA LYS A 368 2.02 -16.09 26.35
C LYS A 368 1.73 -14.66 25.92
N LEU A 369 0.58 -14.07 26.31
CA LEU A 369 0.19 -12.70 25.97
C LEU A 369 1.13 -11.63 26.53
N ASN A 370 1.83 -11.91 27.64
CA ASN A 370 2.84 -11.02 28.19
C ASN A 370 4.20 -11.14 27.50
N SER A 371 4.48 -12.28 26.87
CA SER A 371 5.68 -12.51 26.07
C SER A 371 5.60 -11.94 24.64
N ILE A 372 4.39 -11.64 24.17
CA ILE A 372 4.18 -10.98 22.88
C ILE A 372 4.75 -9.56 22.95
N GLY A 373 5.66 -9.24 22.02
CA GLY A 373 6.58 -8.09 22.09
C GLY A 373 5.94 -6.71 22.29
N SER A 374 6.77 -5.73 22.65
CA SER A 374 6.36 -4.38 23.04
C SER A 374 5.58 -3.60 21.97
N ASP A 375 5.73 -3.93 20.70
CA ASP A 375 4.98 -3.31 19.60
C ASP A 375 3.46 -3.58 19.66
N LEU A 376 3.03 -4.60 20.40
CA LEU A 376 1.61 -4.95 20.58
C LEU A 376 1.02 -4.49 21.92
N THR A 377 1.74 -3.65 22.66
CA THR A 377 1.27 -3.16 23.98
C THR A 377 -0.08 -2.44 23.90
N ASN A 378 -0.35 -1.76 22.78
CA ASN A 378 -1.60 -1.04 22.52
C ASN A 378 -2.55 -1.80 21.57
N ASN A 379 -2.25 -3.07 21.29
CA ASN A 379 -3.11 -3.87 20.41
C ASN A 379 -4.42 -4.19 21.13
N VAL A 380 -5.55 -3.90 20.46
CA VAL A 380 -6.90 -4.05 21.00
C VAL A 380 -7.18 -5.52 21.38
N GLU A 381 -6.75 -6.45 20.53
CA GLU A 381 -6.96 -7.88 20.71
C GLU A 381 -6.15 -8.45 21.88
N VAL A 382 -4.89 -8.02 22.05
CA VAL A 382 -4.08 -8.39 23.23
C VAL A 382 -4.77 -7.96 24.52
N GLY A 383 -5.28 -6.72 24.56
CA GLY A 383 -6.03 -6.21 25.71
C GLY A 383 -7.28 -7.03 26.00
N ARG A 384 -8.05 -7.37 24.96
CA ARG A 384 -9.26 -8.22 25.07
C ARG A 384 -8.93 -9.60 25.64
N LEU A 385 -7.93 -10.29 25.07
CA LEU A 385 -7.54 -11.64 25.50
C LEU A 385 -6.97 -11.64 26.92
N LYS A 386 -6.15 -10.64 27.29
CA LYS A 386 -5.66 -10.51 28.68
C LYS A 386 -6.80 -10.35 29.66
N LYS A 387 -7.80 -9.52 29.33
CA LYS A 387 -8.99 -9.34 30.17
C LYS A 387 -9.77 -10.64 30.32
N ALA A 388 -10.01 -11.36 29.22
CA ALA A 388 -10.70 -12.64 29.25
C ALA A 388 -9.98 -13.69 30.11
N ALA A 389 -8.65 -13.81 29.97
CA ALA A 389 -7.86 -14.73 30.78
C ALA A 389 -7.89 -14.37 32.28
N ILE A 390 -7.78 -13.08 32.63
CA ILE A 390 -7.90 -12.61 34.02
C ILE A 390 -9.28 -12.93 34.59
N GLU A 391 -10.35 -12.67 33.85
CA GLU A 391 -11.72 -13.00 34.28
C GLU A 391 -11.89 -14.51 34.49
N GLY A 392 -11.31 -15.35 33.61
CA GLY A 392 -11.25 -16.80 33.75
C GLY A 392 -10.55 -17.25 35.04
N ILE A 393 -9.37 -16.70 35.35
CA ILE A 393 -8.64 -16.99 36.60
C ILE A 393 -9.48 -16.60 37.81
N ILE A 394 -10.05 -15.40 37.81
CA ILE A 394 -10.88 -14.91 38.92
C ILE A 394 -12.07 -15.83 39.15
N ASN A 395 -12.76 -16.26 38.09
CA ASN A 395 -13.89 -17.17 38.22
C ASN A 395 -13.47 -18.57 38.72
N ARG A 396 -12.36 -19.12 38.20
CA ARG A 396 -11.79 -20.40 38.67
C ARG A 396 -11.47 -20.37 40.16
N GLU A 397 -10.75 -19.34 40.62
CA GLU A 397 -10.38 -19.20 42.02
C GLU A 397 -11.59 -18.89 42.93
N ARG A 398 -12.55 -18.09 42.46
CA ARG A 398 -13.82 -17.87 43.20
C ARG A 398 -14.62 -19.15 43.34
N ASN A 399 -14.68 -20.00 42.32
CA ASN A 399 -15.35 -21.29 42.39
C ASN A 399 -14.64 -22.24 43.36
N ARG A 400 -13.31 -22.21 43.40
CA ARG A 400 -12.51 -22.95 44.39
C ARG A 400 -12.80 -22.48 45.82
N ALA A 401 -12.85 -21.16 46.04
CA ALA A 401 -13.22 -20.57 47.33
C ALA A 401 -14.67 -20.94 47.72
N ALA A 402 -15.62 -20.91 46.78
CA ALA A 402 -17.01 -21.30 47.02
C ALA A 402 -17.13 -22.77 47.46
N LYS A 403 -16.36 -23.69 46.85
CA LYS A 403 -16.31 -25.11 47.29
C LYS A 403 -15.84 -25.25 48.73
N LEU A 404 -14.80 -24.50 49.13
CA LEU A 404 -14.33 -24.49 50.53
C LEU A 404 -15.37 -23.92 51.49
N PHE A 405 -16.04 -22.84 51.10
CA PHE A 405 -17.11 -22.25 51.89
C PHE A 405 -18.30 -23.20 52.09
N LEU A 406 -18.69 -23.93 51.05
CA LEU A 406 -19.73 -24.96 51.15
C LEU A 406 -19.30 -26.12 52.04
N ALA A 407 -18.05 -26.59 51.90
CA ALA A 407 -17.50 -27.62 52.79
C ALA A 407 -17.47 -27.16 54.25
N ALA A 408 -17.18 -25.88 54.51
CA ALA A 408 -17.25 -25.29 55.85
C ALA A 408 -18.68 -25.34 56.41
N LYS A 409 -19.69 -24.97 55.61
CA LYS A 409 -21.10 -25.02 56.03
C LYS A 409 -21.59 -26.44 56.33
N GLN A 410 -21.06 -27.44 55.65
CA GLN A 410 -21.42 -28.85 55.85
C GLN A 410 -20.63 -29.54 56.97
N SER A 411 -19.60 -28.88 57.52
CA SER A 411 -18.75 -29.45 58.55
C SER A 411 -19.33 -29.21 59.95
N ASN A 412 -19.53 -30.29 60.71
CA ASN A 412 -19.95 -30.26 62.11
C ASN A 412 -18.77 -30.08 63.09
N ASP A 413 -17.53 -30.13 62.59
CA ASP A 413 -16.31 -29.97 63.39
C ASP A 413 -15.87 -28.49 63.35
N PRO A 414 -15.89 -27.77 64.49
CA PRO A 414 -15.56 -26.34 64.54
C PRO A 414 -14.16 -26.02 64.01
N VAL A 415 -13.17 -26.87 64.30
CA VAL A 415 -11.77 -26.65 63.91
C VAL A 415 -11.62 -26.81 62.39
N LYS A 416 -12.27 -27.82 61.80
CA LYS A 416 -12.29 -28.01 60.34
C LYS A 416 -13.03 -26.88 59.63
N LYS A 417 -14.17 -26.44 60.19
CA LYS A 417 -14.94 -25.32 59.65
C LYS A 417 -14.12 -24.04 59.61
N GLU A 418 -13.44 -23.68 60.70
CA GLU A 418 -12.56 -22.51 60.77
C GLU A 418 -11.43 -22.61 59.71
N ARG A 419 -10.79 -23.77 59.58
CA ARG A 419 -9.73 -23.98 58.58
C ARG A 419 -10.22 -23.76 57.15
N TYR A 420 -11.38 -24.31 56.79
CA TYR A 420 -11.96 -24.10 55.46
C TYR A 420 -12.31 -22.63 55.19
N LEU A 421 -12.85 -21.91 56.16
CA LEU A 421 -13.16 -20.49 56.03
C LEU A 421 -11.90 -19.63 55.89
N LYS A 422 -10.83 -19.92 56.67
CA LYS A 422 -9.54 -19.23 56.52
C LYS A 422 -8.94 -19.44 55.13
N SER A 423 -8.91 -20.68 54.63
CA SER A 423 -8.42 -20.96 53.27
C SER A 423 -9.29 -20.31 52.19
N CYS A 424 -10.61 -20.24 52.39
CA CYS A 424 -11.51 -19.50 51.51
C CYS A 424 -11.14 -18.01 51.47
N LEU A 425 -10.92 -17.40 52.64
CA LEU A 425 -10.56 -15.99 52.78
C LEU A 425 -9.21 -15.67 52.13
N GLU A 426 -8.20 -16.54 52.30
CA GLU A 426 -6.89 -16.41 51.67
C GLU A 426 -6.98 -16.37 50.13
N ILE A 427 -7.74 -17.30 49.54
CA ILE A 427 -7.96 -17.32 48.09
C ILE A 427 -8.60 -16.00 47.63
N LEU A 428 -9.70 -15.59 48.27
CA LEU A 428 -10.41 -14.37 47.87
C LEU A 428 -9.56 -13.09 48.03
N LYS A 429 -8.76 -12.99 49.10
CA LYS A 429 -7.83 -11.86 49.30
C LYS A 429 -6.74 -11.84 48.21
N SER A 430 -6.17 -13.00 47.88
CA SER A 430 -5.13 -13.09 46.84
C SER A 430 -5.63 -12.63 45.46
N ILE A 431 -6.92 -12.82 45.15
CA ILE A 431 -7.54 -12.34 43.92
C ILE A 431 -7.55 -10.81 43.88
N VAL A 432 -7.96 -10.16 44.98
CA VAL A 432 -8.04 -8.69 45.08
C VAL A 432 -6.64 -8.06 44.96
N GLU A 433 -5.64 -8.71 45.55
CA GLU A 433 -4.25 -8.25 45.49
C GLU A 433 -3.66 -8.37 44.08
N LYS A 434 -3.88 -9.50 43.38
CA LYS A 434 -3.31 -9.75 42.05
C LYS A 434 -4.02 -8.99 40.93
N TYR A 435 -5.32 -8.73 41.06
CA TYR A 435 -6.13 -8.15 39.98
C TYR A 435 -7.01 -6.97 40.45
N PRO A 436 -6.43 -5.93 41.06
CA PRO A 436 -7.19 -4.85 41.72
C PRO A 436 -8.11 -4.07 40.77
N SER A 437 -7.75 -4.00 39.49
CA SER A 437 -8.48 -3.25 38.45
C SER A 437 -9.58 -4.06 37.74
N SER A 438 -9.83 -5.31 38.15
CA SER A 438 -10.85 -6.15 37.50
C SER A 438 -12.28 -5.71 37.86
N PRO A 439 -13.23 -5.71 36.90
CA PRO A 439 -14.63 -5.39 37.17
C PRO A 439 -15.31 -6.39 38.12
N LEU A 440 -14.71 -7.56 38.36
CA LEU A 440 -15.23 -8.58 39.27
C LEU A 440 -14.83 -8.33 40.74
N ILE A 441 -13.91 -7.41 41.02
CA ILE A 441 -13.40 -7.16 42.38
C ILE A 441 -14.48 -6.73 43.38
N PRO A 442 -15.45 -5.86 43.05
CA PRO A 442 -16.53 -5.52 43.98
C PRO A 442 -17.25 -6.78 44.51
N LYS A 443 -17.57 -7.72 43.61
CA LYS A 443 -18.23 -8.97 43.96
C LYS A 443 -17.33 -9.91 44.79
N VAL A 444 -16.02 -9.90 44.56
CA VAL A 444 -15.06 -10.64 45.39
C VAL A 444 -15.00 -10.06 46.80
N LYS A 445 -15.02 -8.73 46.94
CA LYS A 445 -15.06 -8.06 48.24
C LYS A 445 -16.33 -8.42 49.03
N ASP A 446 -17.49 -8.47 48.38
CA ASP A 446 -18.73 -8.93 49.04
C ASP A 446 -18.61 -10.38 49.57
N HIS A 447 -17.93 -11.25 48.82
CA HIS A 447 -17.68 -12.62 49.27
C HIS A 447 -16.73 -12.64 50.48
N ILE A 448 -15.68 -11.80 50.49
CA ILE A 448 -14.74 -11.66 51.62
C ILE A 448 -15.51 -11.26 52.89
N THR A 449 -16.42 -10.29 52.79
CA THR A 449 -17.25 -9.85 53.92
C THR A 449 -18.06 -11.00 54.49
N LYS A 450 -18.78 -11.75 53.63
CA LYS A 450 -19.59 -12.90 54.06
C LYS A 450 -18.79 -14.01 54.74
N VAL A 451 -17.57 -14.28 54.25
CA VAL A 451 -16.70 -15.29 54.88
C VAL A 451 -16.18 -14.81 56.22
N THR A 452 -15.93 -13.51 56.36
CA THR A 452 -15.46 -12.89 57.60
C THR A 452 -16.55 -12.92 58.66
N GLU A 453 -17.79 -12.59 58.31
CA GLU A 453 -18.96 -12.72 59.19
C GLU A 453 -19.17 -14.16 59.68
N GLU A 454 -18.95 -15.18 58.84
CA GLU A 454 -19.04 -16.58 59.25
C GLU A 454 -17.88 -17.04 60.14
N LEU A 455 -16.70 -16.44 60.00
CA LEU A 455 -15.57 -16.67 60.91
C LEU A 455 -15.82 -16.05 62.28
N GLU A 456 -16.40 -14.86 62.33
CA GLU A 456 -16.74 -14.16 63.58
C GLU A 456 -17.77 -14.95 64.41
N LYS A 457 -18.68 -15.69 63.78
CA LYS A 457 -19.65 -16.56 64.48
C LYS A 457 -19.04 -17.79 65.16
N LEU A 458 -17.77 -18.09 64.90
CA LEU A 458 -17.04 -19.22 65.51
C LEU A 458 -16.19 -18.80 66.70
N GLY A 459 -15.92 -17.50 66.87
CA GLY A 459 -15.30 -16.92 68.06
C GLY A 459 -16.34 -16.41 69.03
#